data_AF-A0A0K8PHI8-F1
#
_entry.id   AF-A0A0K8PHI8-F1
#
_cell.length_a   1.000
_cell.length_b   1.000
_cell.length_c   1.000
_cell.angle_alpha   90.00
_cell.angle_beta   90.00
_cell.angle_gamma   90.00
#
_symmetry.space_group_name_H-M   'P 1'
#
loop_
_entity.id
_entity.type
_entity.pdbx_description
1 polymer ?
#
loop_
_entity_poly.entity_id
_entity_poly.type
_entity_poly.pdbx_seq_one_letter_code
_entity_poly.pdbx_strand_id
1 'polypeptide(L)'
;MSDKSLFAHAREYADFQATEAVRAGANSPAVRGSDWRLATVTAVNPNGTVDADGIDDIRCIDTYTLPAVGDVIRIDQSSSGNWLAMGTLATVSGWTTLALAAGYTNPGHGYTASWMREGRRIWMRGRIGPTSGTIPDGDTLATIPTAIRPGVAVAWAVARDAGAMPAVCRLEITAAGALRTFQSTNLPTWVSLDGLSYTI
;
A
#
# COMPACT_ATOMS: atom_id res chain seq x y z
N MET A 1 -15.87 -69.18 -22.40
CA MET A 1 -15.53 -67.93 -21.68
C MET A 1 -16.10 -66.79 -22.49
N SER A 2 -17.20 -66.20 -22.02
CA SER A 2 -18.09 -65.41 -22.88
C SER A 2 -17.60 -63.97 -23.04
N ASP A 3 -17.78 -63.48 -24.26
CA ASP A 3 -17.51 -62.12 -24.76
C ASP A 3 -17.92 -61.00 -23.79
N LYS A 4 -18.98 -61.24 -23.00
CA LYS A 4 -19.48 -60.34 -21.95
C LYS A 4 -18.44 -59.96 -20.88
N SER A 5 -17.49 -60.85 -20.56
CA SER A 5 -16.43 -60.60 -19.57
C SER A 5 -15.35 -59.64 -20.09
N LEU A 6 -15.14 -59.60 -21.41
CA LEU A 6 -14.13 -58.75 -22.03
C LEU A 6 -14.59 -57.28 -22.08
N PHE A 7 -15.86 -57.06 -22.41
CA PHE A 7 -16.47 -55.73 -22.42
C PHE A 7 -16.53 -55.08 -21.03
N ALA A 8 -16.75 -55.87 -19.97
CA ALA A 8 -16.75 -55.37 -18.59
C ALA A 8 -15.37 -54.83 -18.18
N HIS A 9 -14.31 -55.62 -18.41
CA HIS A 9 -12.93 -55.18 -18.11
C HIS A 9 -12.49 -53.98 -18.95
N ALA A 10 -12.89 -53.91 -20.22
CA ALA A 10 -12.58 -52.75 -21.07
C ALA A 10 -13.21 -51.46 -20.54
N ARG A 11 -14.43 -51.55 -20.01
CA ARG A 11 -15.13 -50.42 -19.39
C ARG A 11 -14.46 -49.98 -18.10
N GLU A 12 -14.16 -50.91 -17.21
CA GLU A 12 -13.46 -50.63 -15.95
C GLU A 12 -12.07 -50.01 -16.20
N TYR A 13 -11.34 -50.48 -17.21
CA TYR A 13 -10.05 -49.92 -17.58
C TYR A 13 -10.18 -48.50 -18.16
N ALA A 14 -11.20 -48.24 -18.99
CA ALA A 14 -11.49 -46.91 -19.51
C ALA A 14 -11.89 -45.93 -18.39
N ASP A 15 -12.73 -46.36 -17.45
CA ASP A 15 -13.14 -45.53 -16.30
C ASP A 15 -11.96 -45.23 -15.37
N PHE A 16 -11.09 -46.22 -15.15
CA PHE A 16 -9.84 -46.04 -14.40
C PHE A 16 -8.90 -45.04 -15.09
N GLN A 17 -8.67 -45.20 -16.40
CA GLN A 17 -7.85 -44.24 -17.16
C GLN A 17 -8.44 -42.84 -17.16
N ALA A 18 -9.75 -42.69 -17.30
CA ALA A 18 -10.41 -41.39 -17.25
C ALA A 18 -10.23 -40.73 -15.87
N THR A 19 -10.37 -41.50 -14.79
CA THR A 19 -10.16 -41.02 -13.41
C THR A 19 -8.72 -40.60 -13.16
N GLU A 20 -7.75 -41.42 -13.59
CA GLU A 20 -6.33 -41.11 -13.44
C GLU A 20 -5.90 -39.93 -14.32
N ALA A 21 -6.46 -39.78 -15.53
CA ALA A 21 -6.22 -38.61 -16.38
C ALA A 21 -6.73 -37.31 -15.73
N VAL A 22 -7.92 -37.33 -15.10
CA VAL A 22 -8.45 -36.18 -14.36
C VAL A 22 -7.57 -35.85 -13.15
N ARG A 23 -7.16 -36.85 -12.36
CA ARG A 23 -6.25 -36.66 -11.22
C ARG A 23 -4.89 -36.12 -11.63
N ALA A 24 -4.29 -36.71 -12.66
CA ALA A 24 -3.02 -36.26 -13.21
C ALA A 24 -3.13 -34.83 -13.75
N GLY A 25 -4.24 -34.49 -14.42
CA GLY A 25 -4.50 -33.15 -14.92
C GLY A 25 -4.70 -32.11 -13.82
N ALA A 26 -5.42 -32.46 -12.75
CA ALA A 26 -5.61 -31.59 -11.60
C ALA A 26 -4.29 -31.33 -10.84
N ASN A 27 -3.39 -32.32 -10.76
CA ASN A 27 -2.14 -32.21 -10.01
C ASN A 27 -0.95 -31.74 -10.85
N SER A 28 -1.08 -31.64 -12.16
CA SER A 28 -0.04 -31.14 -13.07
C SER A 28 -0.31 -29.69 -13.46
N PRO A 29 0.53 -28.72 -13.03
CA PRO A 29 0.38 -27.31 -13.43
C PRO A 29 0.33 -27.11 -14.95
N ALA A 30 1.09 -27.91 -15.71
CA ALA A 30 1.10 -27.88 -17.17
C ALA A 30 -0.24 -28.28 -17.81
N VAL A 31 -1.09 -29.02 -17.09
CA VAL A 31 -2.42 -29.47 -17.55
C VAL A 31 -3.54 -28.62 -16.95
N ARG A 32 -3.40 -28.16 -15.70
CA ARG A 32 -4.39 -27.31 -15.01
C ARG A 32 -4.60 -25.96 -15.71
N GLY A 33 -3.58 -25.47 -16.43
CA GLY A 33 -3.62 -24.20 -17.14
C GLY A 33 -3.17 -23.04 -16.25
N SER A 34 -3.56 -21.82 -16.61
CA SER A 34 -3.26 -20.64 -15.79
C SER A 34 -4.13 -20.63 -14.54
N ASP A 35 -3.54 -20.34 -13.38
CA ASP A 35 -4.23 -20.20 -12.09
C ASP A 35 -4.02 -18.78 -11.55
N TRP A 36 -4.92 -18.30 -10.71
CA TRP A 36 -4.69 -17.07 -9.96
C TRP A 36 -5.19 -17.23 -8.52
N ARG A 37 -4.49 -16.57 -7.59
CA ARG A 37 -4.89 -16.53 -6.19
C ARG A 37 -4.47 -15.25 -5.51
N LEU A 38 -5.05 -14.98 -4.34
CA LEU A 38 -4.51 -14.00 -3.42
C LEU A 38 -3.36 -14.62 -2.62
N ALA A 39 -2.34 -13.84 -2.34
CA ALA A 39 -1.22 -14.24 -1.51
C ALA A 39 -0.73 -13.06 -0.66
N THR A 40 -0.16 -13.35 0.50
CA THR A 40 0.45 -12.33 1.36
C THR A 40 1.95 -12.33 1.17
N VAL A 41 2.53 -11.17 0.84
CA VAL A 41 3.98 -11.03 0.69
C VAL A 41 4.68 -11.29 2.02
N THR A 42 5.63 -12.21 2.02
CA THR A 42 6.46 -12.60 3.17
C THR A 42 7.90 -12.08 3.05
N ALA A 43 8.39 -11.85 1.83
CA ALA A 43 9.70 -11.25 1.60
C ALA A 43 9.71 -10.39 0.32
N VAL A 44 10.59 -9.37 0.30
CA VAL A 44 10.84 -8.52 -0.87
C VAL A 44 12.30 -8.67 -1.25
N ASN A 45 12.53 -9.12 -2.48
CA ASN A 45 13.87 -9.44 -2.96
C ASN A 45 14.46 -8.27 -3.77
N PRO A 46 15.78 -8.03 -3.70
CA PRO A 46 16.43 -6.90 -4.37
C PRO A 46 16.40 -7.01 -5.91
N ASN A 47 16.04 -8.16 -6.46
CA ASN A 47 15.96 -8.46 -7.89
C ASN A 47 14.58 -8.14 -8.52
N GLY A 48 13.67 -7.48 -7.78
CA GLY A 48 12.32 -7.16 -8.24
C GLY A 48 11.35 -8.36 -8.22
N THR A 49 11.59 -9.32 -7.33
CA THR A 49 10.64 -10.40 -7.00
C THR A 49 10.15 -10.27 -5.55
N VAL A 50 9.09 -11.01 -5.23
CA VAL A 50 8.57 -11.18 -3.87
C VAL A 50 8.36 -12.66 -3.59
N ASP A 51 8.45 -13.03 -2.32
CA ASP A 51 8.00 -14.34 -1.86
C ASP A 51 6.62 -14.16 -1.20
N ALA A 52 5.69 -15.06 -1.47
CA ALA A 52 4.33 -14.99 -0.91
C ALA A 52 3.68 -16.37 -0.79
N ASP A 53 3.01 -16.63 0.33
CA ASP A 53 2.30 -17.88 0.63
C ASP A 53 3.11 -19.17 0.29
N GLY A 54 4.42 -19.14 0.57
CA GLY A 54 5.33 -20.26 0.33
C GLY A 54 5.76 -20.46 -1.14
N ILE A 55 5.54 -19.46 -2.00
CA ILE A 55 6.11 -19.39 -3.35
C ILE A 55 7.22 -18.36 -3.33
N ASP A 56 8.41 -18.78 -3.79
CA ASP A 56 9.57 -17.93 -3.87
C ASP A 56 9.68 -17.25 -5.25
N ASP A 57 10.32 -16.09 -5.30
CA ASP A 57 10.72 -15.40 -6.52
C ASP A 57 9.59 -15.07 -7.52
N ILE A 58 8.43 -14.67 -7.01
CA ILE A 58 7.31 -14.19 -7.82
C ILE A 58 7.68 -12.85 -8.46
N ARG A 59 7.66 -12.76 -9.79
CA ARG A 59 8.04 -11.54 -10.52
C ARG A 59 6.99 -10.46 -10.36
N CYS A 60 7.38 -9.29 -9.86
CA CYS A 60 6.49 -8.13 -9.83
C CYS A 60 6.31 -7.54 -11.23
N ILE A 61 5.08 -7.18 -11.59
CA ILE A 61 4.83 -6.34 -12.76
C ILE A 61 5.27 -4.90 -12.49
N ASP A 62 5.55 -4.14 -13.56
CA ASP A 62 6.07 -2.77 -13.46
C ASP A 62 5.16 -1.82 -12.66
N THR A 63 3.85 -2.04 -12.67
CA THR A 63 2.90 -1.22 -11.89
C THR A 63 2.94 -1.51 -10.38
N TYR A 64 3.55 -2.61 -9.95
CA TYR A 64 3.75 -2.93 -8.54
C TYR A 64 5.12 -2.43 -8.05
N THR A 65 5.27 -1.10 -8.02
CA THR A 65 6.57 -0.42 -7.87
C THR A 65 7.17 -0.42 -6.46
N LEU A 66 6.39 -0.78 -5.43
CA LEU A 66 6.81 -0.69 -4.03
C LEU A 66 6.29 -1.89 -3.23
N PRO A 67 6.73 -3.13 -3.55
CA PRO A 67 6.33 -4.29 -2.78
C PRO A 67 6.81 -4.20 -1.33
N ALA A 68 5.99 -4.67 -0.40
CA ALA A 68 6.35 -4.79 1.01
C ALA A 68 5.78 -6.05 1.65
N VAL A 69 6.46 -6.52 2.70
CA VAL A 69 5.96 -7.60 3.55
C VAL A 69 4.61 -7.21 4.15
N GLY A 70 3.64 -8.12 4.07
CA GLY A 70 2.26 -7.93 4.52
C GLY A 70 1.30 -7.43 3.43
N ASP A 71 1.79 -7.08 2.25
CA ASP A 71 0.92 -6.72 1.12
C ASP A 71 0.09 -7.95 0.68
N VAL A 72 -1.23 -7.76 0.53
CA VAL A 72 -2.12 -8.76 -0.06
C VAL A 72 -2.20 -8.49 -1.56
N ILE A 73 -1.63 -9.40 -2.34
CA ILE A 73 -1.46 -9.28 -3.78
C ILE A 73 -2.25 -10.36 -4.51
N ARG A 74 -2.64 -10.06 -5.75
CA ARG A 74 -3.04 -11.09 -6.70
C ARG A 74 -1.79 -11.65 -7.38
N ILE A 75 -1.67 -12.97 -7.41
CA ILE A 75 -0.62 -13.68 -8.13
C ILE A 75 -1.23 -14.57 -9.21
N ASP A 76 -0.64 -14.54 -10.39
CA ASP A 76 -1.09 -15.30 -11.55
C ASP A 76 0.01 -16.30 -11.93
N GLN A 77 -0.35 -17.57 -12.03
CA GLN A 77 0.50 -18.63 -12.55
C GLN A 77 0.23 -18.81 -14.03
N SER A 78 1.29 -18.78 -14.84
CA SER A 78 1.24 -19.20 -16.24
C SER A 78 1.24 -20.73 -16.37
N SER A 79 0.82 -21.26 -17.51
CA SER A 79 0.86 -22.72 -17.79
C SER A 79 2.29 -23.31 -17.80
N SER A 80 3.32 -22.46 -17.94
CA SER A 80 4.73 -22.85 -17.81
C SER A 80 5.23 -22.82 -16.36
N GLY A 81 4.36 -22.52 -15.40
CA GLY A 81 4.66 -22.52 -13.97
C GLY A 81 5.23 -21.21 -13.43
N ASN A 82 5.52 -20.22 -14.27
CA ASN A 82 6.02 -18.91 -13.83
C ASN A 82 4.91 -18.14 -13.11
N TRP A 83 5.28 -17.44 -12.05
CA TRP A 83 4.39 -16.59 -11.25
C TRP A 83 4.63 -15.11 -11.50
N LEU A 84 3.55 -14.36 -11.65
CA LEU A 84 3.53 -12.90 -11.74
C LEU A 84 2.72 -12.31 -10.59
N ALA A 85 3.27 -11.32 -9.90
CA ALA A 85 2.56 -10.52 -8.91
C ALA A 85 1.94 -9.30 -9.58
N MET A 86 0.60 -9.24 -9.56
CA MET A 86 -0.20 -8.22 -10.24
C MET A 86 -0.36 -6.92 -9.44
N GLY A 87 0.20 -6.87 -8.23
CA GLY A 87 0.14 -5.72 -7.33
C GLY A 87 -0.85 -5.88 -6.17
N THR A 88 -0.84 -4.89 -5.29
CA THR A 88 -1.72 -4.84 -4.11
C THR A 88 -3.17 -4.65 -4.51
N LEU A 89 -4.08 -5.34 -3.84
CA LEU A 89 -5.49 -4.97 -3.93
C LEU A 89 -5.73 -3.60 -3.30
N ALA A 90 -6.60 -2.81 -3.92
CA ALA A 90 -6.89 -1.45 -3.47
C ALA A 90 -7.44 -1.48 -2.04
N THR A 91 -6.69 -0.86 -1.12
CA THR A 91 -7.15 -0.51 0.22
C THR A 91 -7.16 1.01 0.29
N VAL A 92 -8.17 1.61 -0.33
CA VAL A 92 -8.42 3.05 -0.14
C VAL A 92 -9.14 3.20 1.19
N SER A 93 -8.48 3.82 2.16
CA SER A 93 -9.19 4.27 3.36
C SER A 93 -9.98 5.53 3.03
N GLY A 94 -11.09 5.78 3.72
CA GLY A 94 -11.65 7.14 3.74
C GLY A 94 -10.64 8.14 4.34
N TRP A 95 -10.91 9.44 4.16
CA TRP A 95 -10.17 10.47 4.87
C TRP A 95 -10.35 10.32 6.38
N THR A 96 -9.25 10.20 7.11
CA THR A 96 -9.21 10.10 8.56
C THR A 96 -8.62 11.37 9.15
N THR A 97 -9.29 11.94 10.16
CA THR A 97 -8.81 13.15 10.84
C THR A 97 -7.45 12.91 11.47
N LEU A 98 -6.53 13.87 11.29
CA LEU A 98 -5.23 13.86 11.94
C LEU A 98 -5.37 14.44 13.37
N ALA A 99 -4.89 13.69 14.37
CA ALA A 99 -4.83 14.18 15.73
C ALA A 99 -3.75 15.28 15.84
N LEU A 100 -4.19 16.49 16.17
CA LEU A 100 -3.30 17.64 16.34
C LEU A 100 -2.74 17.70 17.76
N ALA A 101 -1.56 18.30 17.91
CA ALA A 101 -0.99 18.58 19.22
C ALA A 101 -1.85 19.60 19.98
N ALA A 102 -1.72 19.62 21.31
CA ALA A 102 -2.45 20.57 22.14
C ALA A 102 -2.13 22.02 21.73
N GLY A 103 -3.16 22.86 21.65
CA GLY A 103 -3.02 24.24 21.17
C GLY A 103 -3.15 24.42 19.66
N TYR A 104 -3.34 23.35 18.89
CA TYR A 104 -3.57 23.40 17.44
C TYR A 104 -4.99 22.97 17.06
N THR A 105 -5.54 23.61 16.02
CA THR A 105 -6.89 23.37 15.50
C THR A 105 -6.99 23.66 14.00
N ASN A 106 -8.15 23.40 13.39
CA ASN A 106 -8.48 23.99 12.11
C ASN A 106 -8.74 25.50 12.30
N PRO A 107 -8.14 26.38 11.48
CA PRO A 107 -8.25 27.84 11.63
C PRO A 107 -9.62 28.43 11.25
N GLY A 108 -10.67 27.62 11.07
CA GLY A 108 -12.02 28.04 10.67
C GLY A 108 -12.23 28.13 9.16
N HIS A 109 -11.27 27.69 8.35
CA HIS A 109 -11.36 27.67 6.90
C HIS A 109 -10.56 26.52 6.28
N GLY A 110 -10.96 26.08 5.08
CA GLY A 110 -10.41 24.88 4.44
C GLY A 110 -10.84 23.60 5.15
N TYR A 111 -10.29 22.45 4.74
CA TYR A 111 -10.62 21.17 5.38
C TYR A 111 -9.92 20.99 6.73
N THR A 112 -10.53 20.20 7.61
CA THR A 112 -9.87 19.66 8.80
C THR A 112 -8.65 18.84 8.38
N ALA A 113 -7.52 19.02 9.08
CA ALA A 113 -6.30 18.27 8.85
C ALA A 113 -6.60 16.76 8.86
N SER A 114 -6.34 16.09 7.75
CA SER A 114 -6.71 14.70 7.54
C SER A 114 -5.68 13.99 6.67
N TRP A 115 -5.69 12.66 6.74
CA TRP A 115 -4.89 11.80 5.88
C TRP A 115 -5.76 10.71 5.23
N MET A 116 -5.26 10.15 4.13
CA MET A 116 -5.86 9.03 3.42
C MET A 116 -4.75 8.11 2.97
N ARG A 117 -4.96 6.80 3.09
CA ARG A 117 -4.05 5.78 2.55
C ARG A 117 -4.61 5.21 1.26
N GLU A 118 -3.77 5.19 0.25
CA GLU A 118 -4.00 4.56 -1.05
C GLU A 118 -2.82 3.61 -1.33
N GLY A 119 -2.99 2.33 -1.01
CA GLY A 119 -1.88 1.38 -1.01
C GLY A 119 -0.81 1.81 -0.01
N ARG A 120 0.40 2.13 -0.48
CA ARG A 120 1.51 2.66 0.34
C ARG A 120 1.65 4.18 0.27
N ARG A 121 0.87 4.84 -0.59
CA ARG A 121 0.84 6.29 -0.68
C ARG A 121 -0.04 6.84 0.43
N ILE A 122 0.47 7.82 1.15
CA ILE A 122 -0.29 8.64 2.09
C ILE A 122 -0.53 9.98 1.44
N TRP A 123 -1.79 10.39 1.41
CA TRP A 123 -2.22 11.72 1.01
C TRP A 123 -2.63 12.49 2.27
N MET A 124 -2.28 13.77 2.33
CA MET A 124 -2.74 14.65 3.40
C MET A 124 -3.48 15.85 2.81
N ARG A 125 -4.33 16.45 3.64
CA ARG A 125 -5.09 17.66 3.31
C ARG A 125 -5.42 18.45 4.55
N GLY A 126 -5.95 19.65 4.33
CA GLY A 126 -6.51 20.50 5.36
C GLY A 126 -5.48 21.46 5.93
N ARG A 127 -5.92 22.26 6.90
CA ARG A 127 -5.11 23.32 7.48
C ARG A 127 -4.97 23.17 8.98
N ILE A 128 -3.82 23.60 9.49
CA ILE A 128 -3.49 23.63 10.91
C ILE A 128 -3.11 25.05 11.29
N GLY A 129 -3.72 25.58 12.34
CA GLY A 129 -3.34 26.85 12.98
C GLY A 129 -3.37 26.70 14.51
N PRO A 130 -2.67 27.58 15.24
CA PRO A 130 -2.74 27.58 16.69
C PRO A 130 -4.09 28.16 17.15
N THR A 131 -4.51 27.84 18.36
CA THR A 131 -5.71 28.45 18.96
C THR A 131 -5.57 29.95 19.18
N SER A 132 -4.34 30.45 19.27
CA SER A 132 -4.01 31.88 19.30
C SER A 132 -2.56 32.12 18.85
N GLY A 133 -2.28 33.30 18.28
CA GLY A 133 -0.93 33.72 17.92
C GLY A 133 -0.39 33.07 16.64
N THR A 134 0.92 32.80 16.63
CA THR A 134 1.65 32.23 15.49
C THR A 134 2.27 30.88 15.85
N ILE A 135 2.51 30.06 14.85
CA ILE A 135 3.18 28.77 14.94
C ILE A 135 4.69 28.98 15.15
N PRO A 136 5.28 28.57 16.29
CA PRO A 136 6.72 28.71 16.50
C PRO A 136 7.56 27.82 15.57
N ASP A 137 8.80 28.25 15.32
CA ASP A 137 9.78 27.45 14.57
C ASP A 137 10.03 26.10 15.26
N GLY A 138 10.06 25.01 14.48
CA GLY A 138 10.33 23.67 14.99
C GLY A 138 9.20 23.04 15.80
N ASP A 139 8.09 23.74 16.03
CA ASP A 139 7.01 23.22 16.87
C ASP A 139 6.29 22.03 16.22
N THR A 140 5.82 21.10 17.06
CA THR A 140 5.14 19.87 16.61
C THR A 140 3.64 20.12 16.52
N LEU A 141 3.13 20.16 15.28
CA LEU A 141 1.73 20.43 14.97
C LEU A 141 0.83 19.21 15.20
N ALA A 142 1.38 18.02 14.96
CA ALA A 142 0.69 16.75 15.05
C ALA A 142 1.69 15.61 15.19
N THR A 143 1.23 14.47 15.70
CA THR A 143 1.98 13.20 15.62
C THR A 143 1.31 12.30 14.60
N ILE A 144 2.06 11.93 13.56
CA ILE A 144 1.66 10.98 12.54
C ILE A 144 1.47 9.60 13.18
N PRO A 145 0.30 8.96 13.01
CA PRO A 145 0.04 7.61 13.50
C PRO A 145 1.11 6.62 13.04
N THR A 146 1.53 5.70 13.93
CA THR A 146 2.60 4.74 13.66
C THR A 146 2.41 3.95 12.37
N ALA A 147 1.16 3.57 12.06
CA ALA A 147 0.80 2.82 10.86
C ALA A 147 1.05 3.56 9.53
N ILE A 148 1.28 4.88 9.58
CA ILE A 148 1.49 5.70 8.39
C ILE A 148 2.73 6.59 8.49
N ARG A 149 3.70 6.28 9.36
CA ARG A 149 4.93 7.08 9.45
C ARG A 149 5.85 6.81 8.25
N PRO A 150 6.52 7.83 7.70
CA PRO A 150 7.54 7.60 6.69
C PRO A 150 8.77 6.93 7.32
N GLY A 151 9.45 6.06 6.58
CA GLY A 151 10.67 5.39 7.06
C GLY A 151 11.87 6.34 7.22
N VAL A 152 11.83 7.51 6.59
CA VAL A 152 12.84 8.56 6.68
C VAL A 152 12.16 9.92 6.84
N ALA A 153 12.91 10.94 7.28
CA ALA A 153 12.37 12.29 7.32
C ALA A 153 12.06 12.79 5.90
N VAL A 154 10.89 13.38 5.73
CA VAL A 154 10.40 13.91 4.45
C VAL A 154 9.87 15.32 4.66
N ALA A 155 10.13 16.21 3.70
CA ALA A 155 9.81 17.63 3.83
C ALA A 155 9.24 18.21 2.54
N TRP A 156 8.43 19.24 2.69
CA TRP A 156 7.75 19.93 1.59
C TRP A 156 7.73 21.42 1.82
N ALA A 157 7.77 22.17 0.72
CA ALA A 157 7.31 23.54 0.70
C ALA A 157 5.78 23.54 0.70
N VAL A 158 5.17 24.24 1.66
CA VAL A 158 3.71 24.29 1.82
C VAL A 158 3.20 25.72 1.83
N ALA A 159 1.97 25.91 1.36
CA ALA A 159 1.28 27.17 1.50
C ALA A 159 0.99 27.48 2.97
N ARG A 160 1.09 28.76 3.32
CA ARG A 160 0.77 29.33 4.63
C ARG A 160 -0.03 30.61 4.46
N ASP A 161 -0.37 31.25 5.58
CA ASP A 161 -1.03 32.55 5.58
C ASP A 161 -0.29 33.61 4.74
N ALA A 162 -1.07 34.46 4.06
CA ALA A 162 -0.58 35.48 3.14
C ALA A 162 0.01 36.72 3.83
N GLY A 163 0.20 36.68 5.16
CA GLY A 163 0.76 37.81 5.93
C GLY A 163 2.23 38.10 5.61
N ALA A 164 2.93 37.20 4.91
CA ALA A 164 4.29 37.37 4.41
C ALA A 164 4.44 36.75 3.01
N MET A 165 5.18 37.40 2.11
CA MET A 165 5.45 36.93 0.75
C MET A 165 6.92 36.50 0.59
N PRO A 166 7.20 35.33 -0.02
CA PRO A 166 6.24 34.34 -0.50
C PRO A 166 5.52 33.62 0.65
N ALA A 167 4.22 33.36 0.48
CA ALA A 167 3.37 32.70 1.48
C ALA A 167 3.62 31.18 1.54
N VAL A 168 4.87 30.81 1.78
CA VAL A 168 5.37 29.43 1.79
C VAL A 168 6.25 29.22 3.02
N CYS A 169 6.15 28.05 3.66
CA CYS A 169 7.12 27.59 4.65
C CYS A 169 7.45 26.11 4.43
N ARG A 170 8.45 25.60 5.14
CA ARG A 170 8.76 24.17 5.14
C ARG A 170 7.98 23.44 6.22
N LEU A 171 7.30 22.35 5.85
CA LEU A 171 6.85 21.33 6.78
C LEU A 171 7.72 20.09 6.62
N GLU A 172 7.95 19.40 7.74
CA GLU A 172 8.68 18.14 7.77
C GLU A 172 7.94 17.13 8.64
N ILE A 173 7.88 15.88 8.17
CA ILE A 173 7.51 14.73 8.97
C ILE A 173 8.80 13.95 9.25
N THR A 174 9.15 13.84 10.54
CA THR A 174 10.29 13.01 10.96
C THR A 174 9.96 11.52 10.86
N ALA A 175 10.97 10.64 10.82
CA ALA A 175 10.76 9.19 10.89
C ALA A 175 10.05 8.75 12.20
N ALA A 176 10.20 9.53 13.29
CA ALA A 176 9.47 9.33 14.53
C ALA A 176 8.00 9.79 14.46
N GLY A 177 7.58 10.42 13.36
CA GLY A 177 6.21 10.85 13.10
C GLY A 177 5.87 12.26 13.60
N ALA A 178 6.83 13.06 14.07
CA ALA A 178 6.54 14.46 14.39
C ALA A 178 6.36 15.27 13.10
N LEU A 179 5.19 15.91 12.92
CA LEU A 179 4.94 16.92 11.88
C LEU A 179 5.31 18.29 12.45
N ARG A 180 6.32 18.94 11.88
CA ARG A 180 6.88 20.19 12.39
C ARG A 180 7.08 21.25 11.30
N THR A 181 7.01 22.52 11.70
CA THR A 181 7.38 23.65 10.84
C THR A 181 8.87 23.95 10.90
N PHE A 182 9.39 24.55 9.84
CA PHE A 182 10.70 25.19 9.81
C PHE A 182 10.53 26.58 9.21
N GLN A 183 10.45 27.58 10.09
CA GLN A 183 10.29 28.99 9.76
C GLN A 183 10.77 29.83 10.97
N SER A 184 11.93 30.47 10.86
CA SER A 184 12.52 31.21 11.99
C SER A 184 12.11 32.69 12.09
N THR A 185 11.48 33.23 11.04
CA THR A 185 11.01 34.63 10.98
C THR A 185 9.64 34.71 10.32
N ASN A 186 8.87 35.78 10.58
CA ASN A 186 7.51 35.94 10.05
C ASN A 186 6.66 34.69 10.29
N LEU A 187 6.56 34.22 11.54
CA LEU A 187 5.92 32.95 11.87
C LEU A 187 4.48 32.84 11.33
N PRO A 188 4.06 31.67 10.80
CA PRO A 188 2.74 31.54 10.19
C PRO A 188 1.63 31.52 11.24
N THR A 189 0.43 31.95 10.84
CA THR A 189 -0.80 31.78 11.63
C THR A 189 -1.57 30.53 11.21
N TRP A 190 -1.27 29.97 10.04
CA TRP A 190 -1.71 28.64 9.62
C TRP A 190 -0.80 28.09 8.52
N VAL A 191 -0.80 26.76 8.38
CA VAL A 191 -0.14 26.04 7.29
C VAL A 191 -1.12 25.07 6.64
N SER A 192 -0.94 24.81 5.34
CA SER A 192 -1.74 23.82 4.60
C SER A 192 -0.99 22.50 4.44
N LEU A 193 -1.73 21.40 4.51
CA LEU A 193 -1.30 20.06 4.16
C LEU A 193 -1.76 19.65 2.76
N ASP A 194 -2.49 20.52 2.05
CA ASP A 194 -3.07 20.21 0.75
C ASP A 194 -1.96 19.88 -0.27
N GLY A 195 -2.03 18.68 -0.86
CA GLY A 195 -1.05 18.20 -1.83
C GLY A 195 0.17 17.51 -1.22
N LEU A 196 0.29 17.48 0.12
CA LEU A 196 1.31 16.65 0.77
C LEU A 196 1.03 15.18 0.51
N SER A 197 2.06 14.47 0.07
CA SER A 197 2.01 13.02 -0.05
C SER A 197 3.37 12.38 0.01
N TYR A 198 3.42 11.19 0.62
CA TYR A 198 4.63 10.38 0.77
C TYR A 198 4.29 8.90 0.69
N THR A 199 5.33 8.09 0.63
CA THR A 199 5.25 6.64 0.67
C THR A 199 5.76 6.17 2.03
N ILE A 200 5.03 5.22 2.64
CA ILE A 200 5.48 4.46 3.81
C ILE A 200 6.13 3.16 3.37
#